data_AF-A0A7X7T4U1-F1
#
_entry.id   AF-A0A7X7T4U1-F1
#
_cell.length_a   1.000
_cell.length_b   1.000
_cell.length_c   1.000
_cell.angle_alpha   90.00
_cell.angle_beta   90.00
_cell.angle_gamma   90.00
#
_symmetry.space_group_name_H-M   'P 1'
#
loop_
_entity.id
_entity.type
_entity.pdbx_description
1 polymer ?
#
loop_
_entity_poly.entity_id
_entity_poly.type
_entity_poly.pdbx_seq_one_letter_code
_entity_poly.pdbx_strand_id
1 'polypeptide(L)'
;MSEARCEVGPELVRGLGAWDAASLTIGAMVGTGIFITTGDIARVLPHAGLITLVWLAGGLLTLAGALTYAELGVMFPRAGGM
;
A
#
# COMPACT_ATOMS: atom_id res chain seq x y z
N MET A 1 -47.11 -9.50 11.67
CA MET A 1 -46.89 -8.66 10.48
C MET A 1 -45.83 -7.62 10.81
N SER A 2 -44.57 -7.91 10.49
CA SER A 2 -43.49 -6.93 10.32
C SER A 2 -42.30 -7.67 9.72
N GLU A 3 -42.26 -7.72 8.39
CA GLU A 3 -41.12 -8.26 7.65
C GLU A 3 -40.04 -7.17 7.63
N ALA A 4 -38.89 -7.45 8.25
CA ALA A 4 -37.71 -6.61 8.16
C ALA A 4 -37.21 -6.64 6.70
N ARG A 5 -37.34 -5.53 5.98
CA ARG A 5 -36.69 -5.34 4.68
C ARG A 5 -35.18 -5.35 4.91
N CYS A 6 -34.49 -6.31 4.31
CA CYS A 6 -33.06 -6.24 4.13
C CYS A 6 -32.81 -5.16 3.05
N GLU A 7 -32.39 -3.97 3.48
CA GLU A 7 -31.94 -2.92 2.57
C GLU A 7 -30.68 -3.44 1.84
N VAL A 8 -30.86 -3.91 0.61
CA VAL A 8 -29.76 -4.29 -0.26
C VAL A 8 -29.03 -3.01 -0.63
N GLY A 9 -27.88 -2.79 0.00
CA GLY A 9 -27.02 -1.65 -0.29
C GLY A 9 -26.62 -1.60 -1.78
N PRO A 10 -26.27 -0.42 -2.31
CA PRO A 10 -25.92 -0.27 -3.72
C PRO A 10 -24.80 -1.23 -4.13
N GLU A 11 -24.98 -1.93 -5.25
CA GLU A 11 -24.00 -2.84 -5.83
C GLU A 11 -22.82 -2.05 -6.41
N LEU A 12 -21.59 -2.39 -6.02
CA LEU A 12 -20.39 -1.67 -6.46
C LEU A 12 -20.06 -2.02 -7.92
N VAL A 13 -19.93 -0.99 -8.75
CA VAL A 13 -19.46 -1.15 -10.13
C VAL A 13 -17.97 -1.50 -10.14
N ARG A 14 -17.61 -2.61 -10.79
CA ARG A 14 -16.21 -3.00 -11.06
C ARG A 14 -15.62 -2.10 -12.15
N GLY A 15 -15.26 -0.87 -11.76
CA GLY A 15 -14.71 0.15 -12.66
C GLY A 15 -13.21 0.43 -12.50
N LEU A 16 -12.57 -0.07 -11.43
CA LEU A 16 -11.16 0.19 -11.15
C LEU A 16 -10.25 -0.65 -12.05
N GLY A 17 -9.43 0.03 -12.85
CA GLY A 17 -8.36 -0.58 -13.62
C GLY A 17 -7.04 -0.66 -12.85
N ALA A 18 -6.00 -1.17 -13.51
CA ALA A 18 -4.66 -1.28 -12.91
C ALA A 18 -4.08 0.09 -12.50
N TRP A 19 -4.34 1.13 -13.29
CA TRP A 19 -3.86 2.49 -12.98
C TRP A 19 -4.59 3.13 -11.80
N ASP A 20 -5.90 2.93 -11.69
CA ASP A 20 -6.67 3.41 -10.55
C ASP A 20 -6.22 2.72 -9.27
N ALA A 21 -6.00 1.40 -9.33
CA ALA A 21 -5.46 0.64 -8.21
C ALA A 21 -4.05 1.10 -7.82
N ALA A 22 -3.14 1.25 -8.79
CA ALA A 22 -1.77 1.70 -8.53
C ALA A 22 -1.72 3.12 -7.93
N SER A 23 -2.50 4.06 -8.48
CA SER A 23 -2.55 5.43 -7.95
C SER A 23 -3.09 5.48 -6.53
N LEU A 24 -4.11 4.68 -6.20
CA LEU A 24 -4.62 4.54 -4.84
C LEU A 24 -3.54 3.99 -3.88
N THR A 25 -2.81 2.95 -4.29
CA THR A 25 -1.71 2.39 -3.49
C THR A 25 -0.61 3.40 -3.26
N ILE A 26 -0.17 4.12 -4.30
CA ILE A 26 0.85 5.18 -4.18
C ILE A 26 0.38 6.26 -3.21
N GLY A 27 -0.87 6.72 -3.35
CA GLY A 27 -1.46 7.73 -2.47
C GLY A 27 -1.56 7.28 -1.01
N ALA A 28 -1.84 6.00 -0.77
CA ALA A 28 -1.89 5.43 0.57
C ALA A 28 -0.49 5.25 1.20
N MET A 29 0.54 4.99 0.39
CA MET A 29 1.91 4.78 0.85
C MET A 29 2.64 6.10 1.16
N VAL A 30 2.43 7.15 0.37
CA VAL A 30 3.13 8.42 0.53
C VAL A 30 2.51 9.22 1.68
N GLY A 31 3.24 9.35 2.79
CA GLY A 31 2.82 10.11 3.96
C GLY A 31 3.98 10.85 4.64
N THR A 32 3.79 11.26 5.90
CA THR A 32 4.81 11.98 6.68
C THR A 32 6.06 11.16 6.99
N GLY A 33 6.01 9.84 6.79
CA GLY A 33 7.10 8.91 7.04
C GLY A 33 8.39 9.24 6.30
N ILE A 34 8.32 9.84 5.10
CA ILE A 34 9.53 10.28 4.37
C ILE A 34 10.31 11.35 5.13
N PHE A 35 9.62 12.25 5.84
CA PHE A 35 10.25 13.33 6.59
C PHE A 35 10.72 12.86 7.97
N ILE A 36 9.87 12.10 8.68
CA ILE A 36 10.16 11.63 10.04
C ILE A 36 11.31 10.61 10.00
N THR A 37 11.17 9.55 9.20
CA THR A 37 12.16 8.46 9.13
C THR A 37 13.49 8.97 8.63
N THR A 38 13.51 9.84 7.61
CA THR A 38 14.78 10.42 7.12
C THR A 38 15.44 11.30 8.16
N GLY A 39 14.66 12.05 8.95
CA GLY A 39 15.18 12.81 10.10
C GLY A 39 15.84 11.93 11.14
N ASP A 40 15.23 10.79 11.47
CA ASP A 40 15.81 9.83 12.42
C ASP A 40 17.07 9.14 11.87
N ILE A 41 17.05 8.73 10.59
CA ILE A 41 18.23 8.17 9.91
C ILE A 41 19.38 9.19 9.88
N ALA A 42 19.09 10.46 9.58
CA ALA A 42 20.09 11.52 9.51
C ALA A 42 20.76 11.83 10.86
N ARG A 43 20.08 11.57 11.98
CA ARG A 43 20.68 11.73 13.33
C ARG A 43 21.72 10.65 13.64
N VAL A 44 21.60 9.48 13.01
CA VAL A 44 22.46 8.32 13.29
C VAL A 44 23.57 8.18 12.25
N LEU A 45 23.32 8.60 11.00
CA LEU A 45 24.28 8.46 9.91
C LEU A 45 24.99 9.77 9.58
N PRO A 46 26.34 9.76 9.49
CA PRO A 46 27.12 10.98 9.23
C PRO A 46 27.15 11.44 7.76
N HIS A 47 26.69 10.60 6.81
CA HIS A 47 26.84 10.86 5.37
C HIS A 47 25.51 10.73 4.64
N ALA A 48 25.17 11.74 3.82
CA ALA A 48 23.93 11.74 3.02
C ALA A 48 23.83 10.54 2.06
N GLY A 49 24.94 10.09 1.48
CA GLY A 49 24.95 8.92 0.58
C GLY A 49 24.50 7.62 1.27
N LEU A 50 24.79 7.47 2.57
CA LEU A 50 24.34 6.29 3.32
C LEU A 50 22.83 6.35 3.60
N ILE A 51 22.26 7.54 3.81
CA ILE A 51 20.82 7.74 3.96
C ILE A 51 20.09 7.26 2.70
N THR A 52 20.57 7.64 1.52
CA THR A 52 20.02 7.16 0.24
C THR A 52 20.15 5.64 0.09
N LEU A 53 21.27 5.05 0.51
CA LEU A 53 21.48 3.61 0.44
C LEU A 53 20.52 2.83 1.35
N VAL A 54 20.23 3.35 2.55
CA VAL A 54 19.22 2.77 3.45
C VAL A 54 17.83 2.80 2.80
N TRP A 55 17.45 3.91 2.17
CA TRP A 55 16.18 4.01 1.43
C TRP A 55 16.11 3.05 0.24
N LEU A 56 17.21 2.90 -0.51
CA LEU A 56 17.27 1.95 -1.61
C LEU A 56 17.14 0.50 -1.12
N ALA A 57 17.83 0.15 -0.03
CA ALA A 57 17.74 -1.18 0.57
C ALA A 57 16.32 -1.46 1.10
N GLY A 58 15.71 -0.51 1.81
CA GLY A 58 14.33 -0.62 2.29
C GLY A 58 13.32 -0.71 1.14
N GLY A 59 13.53 0.06 0.07
CA GLY A 59 12.73 0.01 -1.15
C GLY A 59 12.81 -1.35 -1.84
N LEU A 60 14.01 -1.94 -1.95
CA LEU A 60 14.19 -3.26 -2.54
C LEU A 60 13.51 -4.35 -1.70
N LEU A 61 13.62 -4.28 -0.37
CA LEU A 61 12.92 -5.21 0.53
C LEU A 61 11.40 -5.08 0.38
N THR A 62 10.90 -3.86 0.31
CA THR A 62 9.46 -3.57 0.12
C THR A 62 8.96 -4.09 -1.22
N LEU A 63 9.74 -3.93 -2.29
CA LEU A 63 9.40 -4.45 -3.61
C LEU A 63 9.28 -5.99 -3.61
N ALA A 64 10.22 -6.69 -2.96
CA ALA A 64 10.13 -8.14 -2.82
C ALA A 64 8.85 -8.58 -2.08
N GLY A 65 8.50 -7.87 -0.99
CA GLY A 65 7.24 -8.09 -0.28
C GLY A 65 6.01 -7.80 -1.14
N ALA A 66 6.02 -6.71 -1.91
CA ALA A 66 4.92 -6.33 -2.78
C ALA A 66 4.66 -7.36 -3.89
N LEU A 67 5.70 -7.94 -4.49
CA LEU A 67 5.57 -9.01 -5.48
C LEU A 67 4.96 -10.28 -4.87
N THR A 68 5.43 -10.66 -3.67
CA THR A 68 4.87 -11.81 -2.94
C THR A 68 3.38 -11.57 -2.62
N TYR A 69 3.02 -10.35 -2.20
CA TYR A 69 1.63 -9.98 -1.98
C TYR A 69 0.81 -9.96 -3.27
N ALA A 70 1.40 -9.59 -4.41
CA ALA A 70 0.71 -9.62 -5.70
C ALA A 70 0.36 -11.05 -6.11
N GLU A 71 1.27 -12.02 -5.91
CA GLU A 71 1.00 -13.44 -6.17
C GLU A 71 -0.16 -13.96 -5.30
N LEU A 72 -0.17 -13.60 -4.00
CA LEU A 72 -1.26 -13.93 -3.09
C LEU A 72 -2.58 -13.26 -3.50
N GLY A 73 -2.54 -11.99 -3.91
CA GLY A 73 -3.72 -11.23 -4.34
C GLY A 73 -4.38 -11.82 -5.60
N VAL A 74 -3.61 -12.42 -6.49
CA VAL A 74 -4.14 -13.14 -7.65
C VAL A 74 -4.73 -14.50 -7.24
N MET A 75 -4.14 -15.20 -6.27
CA MET A 75 -4.68 -16.47 -5.75
C MET A 75 -6.00 -16.30 -4.99
N PHE A 76 -6.21 -15.18 -4.30
CA PHE A 76 -7.42 -14.90 -3.53
C PHE A 76 -8.13 -13.62 -4.02
N PRO A 77 -8.85 -13.66 -5.16
CA PRO A 77 -9.43 -12.49 -5.80
C PRO A 77 -10.76 -12.07 -5.14
N ARG A 78 -10.71 -11.66 -3.87
CA ARG A 78 -11.85 -11.15 -3.09
C ARG A 78 -11.52 -9.75 -2.58
N ALA A 79 -12.53 -8.87 -2.62
CA ALA A 79 -12.40 -7.53 -2.05
C ALA A 79 -12.33 -7.62 -0.52
N GLY A 80 -11.37 -6.91 0.09
CA GLY A 80 -11.13 -6.91 1.54
C GLY A 80 -9.71 -7.34 1.94
N GLY A 81 -8.94 -7.89 1.01
CA GLY A 81 -7.64 -8.51 1.28
C GLY A 81 -7.77 -10.01 1.52
N MET A 82 -6.77 -10.61 2.18
CA MET A 82 -7.02 -11.82 2.98
C MET A 82 -8.01 -11.49 4.09
#